data_AF-A0A349LLU4-F1
#
_entry.id   AF-A0A349LLU4-F1
#
_cell.length_a   1.000
_cell.length_b   1.000
_cell.length_c   1.000
_cell.angle_alpha   90.00
_cell.angle_beta   90.00
_cell.angle_gamma   90.00
#
_symmetry.space_group_name_H-M   'P 1'
#
loop_
_entity.id
_entity.type
_entity.pdbx_description
1 polymer ?
#
loop_
_entity_poly.entity_id
_entity_poly.type
_entity_poly.pdbx_seq_one_letter_code
_entity_poly.pdbx_strand_id
1 'polypeptide(L)' 'MLWFKRLRKDHVLQQRFHPEVLSLFARQSVVEWERVFSPGNGRRIILTKNVAETSLTVPNIRWVIDSGVTRVKRYS' A
#
# COMPACT_ATOMS: atom_id res chain seq x y z
N MET A 1 10.70 -3.72 1.27
CA MET A 1 9.92 -4.98 1.30
C MET A 1 9.73 -5.48 2.74
N LEU A 2 10.75 -5.35 3.60
CA LEU A 2 10.66 -5.62 5.04
C LEU A 2 9.57 -4.78 5.75
N TRP A 3 9.43 -3.49 5.43
CA TRP A 3 8.40 -2.61 6.00
C TRP A 3 6.95 -3.08 5.80
N PHE A 4 6.62 -3.59 4.61
CA PHE A 4 5.28 -4.13 4.30
C PHE A 4 4.92 -5.35 5.14
N LYS A 5 5.92 -6.18 5.48
CA LYS A 5 5.72 -7.35 6.34
C LYS A 5 5.54 -6.96 7.81
N ARG A 6 6.13 -5.83 8.24
CA ARG A 6 6.03 -5.34 9.62
C ARG A 6 4.64 -4.78 9.93
N LEU A 7 4.09 -3.94 9.04
CA LEU A 7 2.73 -3.40 9.19
C LEU A 7 1.64 -4.50 9.20
N ARG A 8 1.80 -5.54 8.37
CA ARG A 8 0.90 -6.69 8.39
C ARG A 8 0.92 -7.50 9.70
N LYS A 9 2.02 -7.42 10.46
CA LYS A 9 2.21 -8.13 11.73
C LYS A 9 2.04 -7.24 12.96
N ASP A 10 1.67 -5.97 12.78
CA ASP A 10 1.49 -5.06 13.89
C ASP A 10 0.28 -5.47 14.74
N HIS A 11 0.54 -5.83 15.99
CA HIS A 11 -0.45 -6.40 16.90
C HIS A 11 -1.54 -5.40 17.27
N VAL A 12 -1.21 -4.11 17.40
CA VAL A 12 -2.16 -3.06 17.78
C VAL A 12 -3.14 -2.82 16.64
N LEU A 13 -2.65 -2.74 15.40
CA LEU A 13 -3.51 -2.60 14.23
C LEU A 13 -4.46 -3.79 14.09
N GLN A 14 -3.93 -5.00 14.26
CA GLN A 14 -4.72 -6.22 14.11
C GLN A 14 -5.75 -6.39 15.23
N GLN A 15 -5.48 -6.01 16.48
CA GLN A 15 -6.44 -6.22 17.57
C GLN A 15 -7.53 -5.15 17.68
N ARG A 16 -7.22 -3.89 17.36
CA ARG A 16 -8.18 -2.78 17.53
C ARG A 16 -8.97 -2.44 16.30
N PHE A 17 -8.37 -2.56 15.11
CA PHE A 17 -8.92 -1.97 13.90
C PHE A 17 -9.14 -2.98 12.78
N HIS A 18 -8.49 -4.15 12.85
CA HIS A 18 -8.56 -5.21 11.84
C HIS A 18 -8.52 -4.69 10.38
N PRO A 19 -7.58 -3.79 10.02
CA PRO A 19 -7.60 -3.19 8.70
C PRO A 19 -7.15 -4.19 7.63
N GLU A 20 -7.71 -4.06 6.43
CA GLU A 20 -7.20 -4.77 5.26
C GLU A 20 -5.91 -4.08 4.79
N VAL A 21 -4.77 -4.77 4.90
CA VAL A 21 -3.46 -4.22 4.49
C VAL A 21 -3.05 -4.80 3.15
N LEU A 22 -3.04 -3.95 2.13
CA LEU A 22 -2.70 -4.28 0.76
C LEU A 22 -1.37 -3.66 0.36
N SER A 23 -0.80 -4.14 -0.74
CA SER A 23 0.41 -3.57 -1.33
C SER A 23 0.11 -3.23 -2.79
N LEU A 24 0.76 -2.20 -3.31
CA LEU A 24 0.70 -1.83 -4.73
C LEU A 24 2.11 -1.47 -5.23
N PHE A 25 2.68 -2.31 -6.10
CA PHE A 25 4.00 -2.06 -6.72
C PHE A 25 4.17 -2.83 -8.06
N ALA A 26 5.11 -2.39 -8.89
CA ALA A 26 5.26 -2.82 -10.29
C ALA A 26 5.48 -4.33 -10.58
N ARG A 27 5.80 -5.15 -9.59
CA ARG A 27 6.05 -6.61 -9.77
C ARG A 27 5.04 -7.48 -9.03
N GLN A 28 3.83 -6.95 -8.87
CA GLN A 28 2.76 -7.63 -8.18
C GLN A 28 1.97 -8.51 -9.14
N SER A 29 1.41 -9.62 -8.65
CA SER A 29 0.54 -10.46 -9.50
C SER A 29 -0.72 -9.70 -9.91
N VAL A 30 -1.32 -10.07 -11.04
CA VAL A 30 -2.57 -9.46 -11.54
C VAL A 30 -3.67 -9.53 -10.49
N VAL A 31 -3.84 -10.70 -9.85
CA VAL A 31 -4.86 -10.92 -8.80
C VAL A 31 -4.67 -9.97 -7.61
N GLU A 32 -3.43 -9.77 -7.15
CA GLU A 32 -3.16 -8.85 -6.05
C GLU A 32 -3.32 -7.38 -6.47
N TRP A 33 -3.03 -7.06 -7.73
CA TRP A 33 -3.24 -5.73 -8.30
C TRP A 33 -4.74 -5.40 -8.35
N GLU A 34 -5.55 -6.27 -8.93
CA GLU A 34 -7.01 -6.12 -9.02
C GLU A 34 -7.67 -5.94 -7.65
N ARG A 35 -7.21 -6.67 -6.64
CA ARG A 35 -7.69 -6.52 -5.25
C ARG A 35 -7.58 -5.09 -4.73
N VAL A 36 -6.58 -4.31 -5.14
CA VAL A 36 -6.45 -2.91 -4.72
C VAL A 36 -7.59 -2.05 -5.26
N PHE A 37 -8.06 -2.33 -6.47
CA PHE A 37 -9.14 -1.59 -7.14
C PHE A 37 -10.52 -2.07 -6.75
N SER A 38 -10.67 -3.33 -6.33
CA SER A 38 -11.92 -3.83 -5.77
C SER A 38 -12.23 -3.12 -4.44
N PRO A 39 -13.50 -2.76 -4.18
CA PRO A 39 -13.94 -2.31 -2.87
C PRO A 39 -13.65 -3.38 -1.81
N GLY A 40 -13.17 -2.96 -0.65
CA GLY A 40 -13.02 -3.83 0.52
C GLY A 40 -14.02 -3.46 1.61
N ASN A 41 -14.17 -4.34 2.59
CA ASN A 41 -14.98 -4.06 3.78
C ASN A 41 -14.13 -3.34 4.84
N GLY A 42 -14.60 -2.19 5.33
CA GLY A 42 -13.95 -1.47 6.42
C GLY A 42 -12.71 -0.67 6.02
N ARG A 43 -11.80 -0.45 6.97
CA ARG A 43 -10.61 0.40 6.79
C ARG A 43 -9.53 -0.33 6.01
N ARG A 44 -9.07 0.27 4.91
CA ARG A 44 -8.01 -0.28 4.06
C ARG A 44 -6.75 0.57 4.16
N ILE A 45 -5.60 -0.10 4.19
CA ILE A 45 -4.28 0.51 4.15
C ILE A 45 -3.55 -0.03 2.93
N ILE A 46 -3.40 0.79 1.91
CA ILE A 46 -2.68 0.42 0.68
C ILE A 46 -1.28 0.99 0.80
N LEU A 47 -0.29 0.11 0.92
CA LEU A 47 1.10 0.49 0.96
C LEU A 47 1.65 0.55 -0.47
N THR A 48 2.30 1.65 -0.82
CA THR A 48 2.87 1.87 -2.14
C THR A 48 4.30 2.40 -2.03
N LYS A 49 5.08 2.32 -3.13
CA LYS A 49 6.46 2.83 -3.18
C LYS A 49 6.66 4.05 -4.06
N ASN A 50 5.87 4.21 -5.12
CA ASN A 50 6.02 5.30 -6.11
C ASN A 50 4.77 5.43 -7.02
N VAL A 51 3.60 4.94 -6.57
CA VAL A 51 2.39 4.96 -7.42
C VAL A 51 1.89 6.38 -7.70
N ALA A 52 2.23 7.35 -6.85
CA ALA A 52 1.87 8.75 -7.11
C ALA A 52 2.59 9.37 -8.33
N GLU A 53 3.64 8.74 -8.86
CA GLU A 53 4.33 9.22 -10.07
C GLU A 53 3.58 8.84 -11.36
N THR A 54 2.68 7.85 -11.31
CA THR A 54 1.80 7.49 -12.41
C THR A 54 0.37 7.91 -12.07
N SER A 55 -0.40 8.32 -13.08
CA SER A 55 -1.78 8.83 -12.92
C SER A 55 -2.81 7.73 -12.56
N LEU A 56 -2.43 6.80 -11.68
CA LEU A 56 -3.27 5.70 -11.25
C LEU A 56 -4.24 6.18 -10.17
N THR A 57 -5.53 6.08 -10.45
CA THR A 57 -6.58 6.40 -9.49
C THR A 57 -7.05 5.13 -8.80
N VAL A 58 -6.87 5.06 -7.49
CA VAL A 58 -7.52 4.03 -6.67
C VAL A 58 -8.83 4.60 -6.14
N PRO A 59 -9.97 3.91 -6.32
CA PRO A 59 -11.25 4.40 -5.82
C PRO A 59 -11.26 4.45 -4.28
N ASN A 60 -12.03 5.40 -3.73
CA ASN A 60 -12.30 5.53 -2.29
C ASN A 60 -11.07 5.87 -1.41
N ILE A 61 -10.05 6.55 -1.95
CA ILE A 61 -8.97 7.12 -1.15
C ILE A 61 -9.45 8.39 -0.44
N ARG A 62 -9.47 8.38 0.89
CA ARG A 62 -9.79 9.56 1.72
C ARG A 62 -8.56 10.31 2.19
N TRP A 63 -7.46 9.59 2.40
CA TRP A 63 -6.23 10.15 2.98
C TRP A 63 -5.03 9.60 2.24
N VAL A 64 -4.04 10.48 2.04
CA VAL A 64 -2.72 10.14 1.53
C VAL A 64 -1.70 10.51 2.59
N ILE A 65 -0.84 9.56 2.95
CA ILE A 65 0.28 9.80 3.85
C ILE A 65 1.54 9.62 3.01
N ASP A 66 2.26 10.71 2.78
CA ASP A 66 3.57 10.67 2.15
C ASP A 66 4.66 10.81 3.22
N SER A 67 5.66 9.93 3.13
CA SER A 67 6.84 9.95 4.00
C SER A 67 7.88 11.00 3.59
N GLY A 68 7.74 11.59 2.40
CA GLY A 68 8.67 12.61 1.88
C GLY A 68 10.06 12.07 1.52
N VAL A 69 10.23 10.75 1.46
CA VAL A 69 11.50 10.10 1.13
C VAL A 69 11.38 9.27 -0.14
N THR A 70 12.39 9.35 -1.00
CA THR A 70 12.46 8.56 -2.23
C THR A 70 13.72 7.71 -2.28
N ARG A 71 13.64 6.57 -2.96
CA ARG A 71 14.80 5.68 -3.17
C ARG A 71 15.51 6.05 -4.47
N VAL A 72 16.62 6.77 -4.35
CA VAL A 72 17.49 7.09 -5.50
C VAL A 72 18.36 5.89 -5.85
N LYS A 73 18.32 5.44 -7.11
CA LYS A 73 19.34 4.51 -7.64
C LYS A 73 20.59 5.31 -7.99
N ARG A 74 21.74 4.95 -7.43
CA ARG A 74 23.04 5.47 -7.88
C ARG A 74 23.70 4.42 -8.76
N TYR A 75 24.17 4.87 -9.92
CA TYR A 75 25.07 4.12 -10.79
C TYR A 75 26.45 4.77 -10.62
N SER A 76 27.46 3.98 -10.30
CA SER A 76 28.86 4.43 -10.24
C SER A 76 29.50 4.31 -11.61
#